data_AF-A0A9X2U2B1-F1
#
_entry.id   AF-A0A9X2U2B1-F1
#
_cell.length_a   1.000
_cell.length_b   1.000
_cell.length_c   1.000
_cell.angle_alpha   90.00
_cell.angle_beta   90.00
_cell.angle_gamma   90.00
#
_symmetry.space_group_name_H-M   'P 1'
#
loop_
_entity.id
_entity.type
_entity.pdbx_description
1 polymer ?
#
loop_
_entity_poly.entity_id
_entity_poly.type
_entity_poly.pdbx_seq_one_letter_code
_entity_poly.pdbx_strand_id
1 'polypeptide(L)'
;MTTLPVTRDQLREHTAGGSFERGRQYFHDGAVQSVERTDDHTLKAKVQGSNVHPYVVTVQFEADHIAAVECTCPYYEGSWCKHVVATVLKVLDSDEVPKSDPAAVADLLADMDRDQLSTLIERLVEHAPRLLDQIERERARLIGESDPSDGTA
;
A
#
# COMPACT_ATOMS: atom_id res chain seq x y z
N MET A 1 8.97 12.07 12.12
CA MET A 1 8.09 12.87 11.24
C MET A 1 8.47 12.54 9.80
N THR A 2 7.62 11.79 9.10
CA THR A 2 7.86 11.39 7.70
C THR A 2 7.25 12.44 6.80
N THR A 3 7.99 13.51 6.51
CA THR A 3 7.57 14.50 5.53
C THR A 3 8.10 14.09 4.16
N LEU A 4 7.21 13.65 3.28
CA LEU A 4 7.50 13.55 1.85
C LEU A 4 7.90 14.95 1.36
N PRO A 5 9.05 15.13 0.68
CA PRO A 5 9.52 16.45 0.22
C PRO A 5 8.76 16.91 -1.04
N VAL A 6 7.44 17.05 -0.90
CA VAL A 6 6.56 17.48 -1.99
C VAL A 6 5.41 18.31 -1.42
N THR A 7 5.05 19.37 -2.13
CA THR A 7 3.89 20.19 -1.83
C THR A 7 2.69 19.80 -2.69
N ARG A 8 1.49 20.25 -2.29
CA ARG A 8 0.28 20.04 -3.11
C ARG A 8 0.37 20.75 -4.48
N ASP A 9 1.11 21.84 -4.56
CA ASP A 9 1.29 22.60 -5.81
C ASP A 9 2.23 21.85 -6.77
N GLN A 10 3.38 21.37 -6.29
CA GLN A 10 4.26 20.49 -7.06
C GLN A 10 3.52 19.23 -7.53
N LEU A 11 2.70 18.64 -6.66
CA LEU A 11 1.87 17.49 -7.03
C LEU A 11 0.93 17.80 -8.20
N ARG A 12 0.37 19.02 -8.27
CA ARG A 12 -0.49 19.44 -9.39
C ARG A 12 0.31 19.59 -10.68
N GLU A 13 1.51 20.17 -10.61
CA GLU A 13 2.40 20.38 -11.76
C GLU A 13 2.83 19.07 -12.44
N HIS A 14 2.97 17.98 -11.68
CA HIS A 14 3.34 16.65 -12.21
C HIS A 14 2.17 15.86 -12.83
N THR A 15 0.96 16.43 -12.85
CA THR A 15 -0.25 15.72 -13.31
C THR A 15 -0.80 16.31 -14.60
N ALA A 16 -1.38 15.45 -15.43
CA ALA A 16 -2.08 15.84 -16.65
C ALA A 16 -3.48 15.21 -16.71
N GLY A 17 -4.33 15.74 -17.60
CA GLY A 17 -5.60 15.10 -17.98
C GLY A 17 -6.59 14.87 -16.82
N GLY A 18 -6.67 15.82 -15.88
CA GLY A 18 -7.56 15.75 -14.71
C GLY A 18 -7.16 14.69 -13.67
N SER A 19 -5.93 14.17 -13.73
CA SER A 19 -5.43 13.17 -12.78
C SER A 19 -5.37 13.69 -11.34
N PHE A 20 -5.12 14.99 -11.15
CA PHE A 20 -5.13 15.62 -9.84
C PHE A 20 -6.51 15.56 -9.18
N GLU A 21 -7.55 16.08 -9.84
CA GLU A 21 -8.91 16.09 -9.31
C GLU A 21 -9.42 14.67 -9.03
N ARG A 22 -9.18 13.71 -9.94
CA ARG A 22 -9.53 12.30 -9.69
C ARG A 22 -8.74 11.70 -8.53
N GLY A 23 -7.47 12.06 -8.38
CA GLY A 23 -6.64 11.59 -7.27
C GLY A 23 -7.14 12.12 -5.93
N ARG A 24 -7.59 13.38 -5.88
CA ARG A 24 -8.27 13.93 -4.69
C ARG A 24 -9.53 13.16 -4.35
N GLN A 25 -10.33 12.81 -5.35
CA GLN A 25 -11.53 11.99 -5.15
C GLN A 25 -11.17 10.61 -4.57
N TYR A 26 -10.19 9.92 -5.14
CA TYR A 26 -9.73 8.62 -4.65
C TYR A 26 -9.19 8.69 -3.21
N PHE A 27 -8.47 9.75 -2.87
CA PHE A 27 -8.02 9.98 -1.51
C PHE A 27 -9.22 10.15 -0.55
N HIS A 28 -10.18 11.01 -0.91
CA HIS A 28 -11.38 11.27 -0.11
C HIS A 28 -12.23 10.00 0.07
N ASP A 29 -12.35 9.17 -0.98
CA ASP A 29 -13.14 7.93 -0.97
C ASP A 29 -12.43 6.78 -0.24
N GLY A 30 -11.25 7.03 0.35
CA GLY A 30 -10.50 6.00 1.09
C GLY A 30 -9.92 4.91 0.19
N ALA A 31 -9.70 5.19 -1.10
CA ALA A 31 -9.21 4.20 -2.06
C ALA A 31 -7.75 3.76 -1.76
N VAL A 32 -6.99 4.55 -1.01
CA VAL A 32 -5.65 4.17 -0.53
C VAL A 32 -5.81 3.23 0.67
N GLN A 33 -5.74 1.93 0.41
CA GLN A 33 -5.97 0.89 1.40
C GLN A 33 -4.80 0.75 2.39
N SER A 34 -3.57 0.98 1.91
CA SER A 34 -2.38 0.96 2.75
C SER A 34 -1.29 1.86 2.18
N VAL A 35 -0.47 2.41 3.07
CA VAL A 35 0.81 3.05 2.74
C VAL A 35 1.83 2.55 3.76
N GLU A 36 2.96 2.07 3.26
CA GLU A 36 4.05 1.55 4.08
C GLU A 36 5.39 2.10 3.58
N ARG A 37 6.32 2.33 4.50
CA ARG A 37 7.73 2.53 4.16
C ARG A 37 8.41 1.18 4.03
N THR A 38 9.02 0.92 2.88
CA THR A 38 9.87 -0.27 2.70
C THR A 38 11.29 -0.03 3.18
N ASP A 39 11.73 1.23 3.14
CA ASP A 39 13.01 1.71 3.68
C ASP A 39 12.91 3.22 3.96
N ASP A 40 14.03 3.87 4.24
CA ASP A 40 14.06 5.29 4.62
C ASP A 40 13.79 6.23 3.44
N HIS A 41 13.88 5.76 2.20
CA HIS A 41 13.73 6.56 0.97
C HIS A 41 12.60 6.06 0.05
N THR A 42 11.90 4.99 0.43
CA THR A 42 10.89 4.36 -0.42
C THR A 42 9.58 4.12 0.31
N LEU A 43 8.50 4.58 -0.30
CA LEU A 43 7.12 4.33 0.09
C LEU A 43 6.45 3.42 -0.93
N LYS A 44 5.66 2.47 -0.44
CA LYS A 44 4.73 1.67 -1.25
C LYS A 44 3.31 1.85 -0.75
N ALA A 45 2.37 1.97 -1.69
CA ALA A 45 0.96 2.06 -1.37
C ALA A 45 0.13 1.12 -2.24
N LYS A 46 -0.94 0.58 -1.64
CA LYS A 46 -1.97 -0.18 -2.35
C LYS A 46 -3.19 0.71 -2.53
N VAL A 47 -3.55 0.97 -3.77
CA VAL A 47 -4.66 1.85 -4.13
C VAL A 47 -5.70 1.05 -4.90
N GLN A 48 -6.89 0.92 -4.32
CA GLN A 48 -8.03 0.32 -4.98
C GLN A 48 -8.41 1.20 -6.18
N GLY A 49 -8.50 0.57 -7.36
CA GLY A 49 -8.99 1.22 -8.56
C GLY A 49 -10.08 0.39 -9.21
N SER A 50 -10.16 0.47 -10.53
CA SER A 50 -11.14 -0.28 -11.33
C SER A 50 -10.81 -1.76 -11.50
N ASN A 51 -9.59 -2.20 -11.17
CA ASN A 51 -9.20 -3.60 -11.22
C ASN A 51 -9.58 -4.31 -9.91
N VAL A 52 -9.83 -5.63 -9.98
CA VAL A 52 -10.06 -6.50 -8.83
C VAL A 52 -8.90 -6.41 -7.83
N HIS A 53 -7.67 -6.41 -8.34
CA HIS A 53 -6.48 -6.25 -7.52
C HIS A 53 -6.09 -4.76 -7.37
N PRO A 54 -5.72 -4.28 -6.17
CA PRO A 54 -5.23 -2.92 -5.98
C PRO A 54 -3.98 -2.64 -6.82
N TYR A 55 -3.88 -1.42 -7.32
CA TYR A 55 -2.66 -0.94 -7.97
C TYR A 55 -1.60 -0.63 -6.93
N VAL A 56 -0.34 -0.90 -7.26
CA VAL A 56 0.80 -0.58 -6.40
C VAL A 56 1.42 0.72 -6.88
N VAL A 57 1.57 1.66 -5.96
CA VAL A 57 2.31 2.90 -6.16
C VAL A 57 3.61 2.79 -5.39
N THR A 58 4.73 3.06 -6.06
CA THR A 58 6.05 3.20 -5.43
C THR A 58 6.50 4.65 -5.56
N VAL A 59 6.90 5.26 -4.46
CA VAL A 59 7.46 6.62 -4.43
C VAL A 59 8.83 6.55 -3.78
N GLN A 60 9.86 6.89 -4.53
CA GLN A 60 11.22 7.04 -4.06
C GLN A 60 11.52 8.53 -3.88
N PHE A 61 12.10 8.90 -2.75
CA PHE A 61 12.37 10.29 -2.40
C PHE A 61 13.70 10.42 -1.66
N GLU A 62 14.36 11.55 -1.91
CA GLU A 62 15.58 11.97 -1.24
C GLU A 62 15.23 13.01 -0.17
N ALA A 63 16.24 13.66 0.42
CA ALA A 63 16.03 14.64 1.48
C ALA A 63 15.14 15.83 1.06
N ASP A 64 15.19 16.23 -0.21
CA ASP A 64 14.60 17.49 -0.70
C ASP A 64 13.68 17.35 -1.93
N HIS A 65 13.54 16.16 -2.52
CA HIS A 65 12.68 15.94 -3.68
C HIS A 65 12.22 14.48 -3.83
N ILE A 66 11.19 14.28 -4.67
CA ILE A 66 10.80 12.94 -5.15
C ILE A 66 11.72 12.56 -6.32
N ALA A 67 12.48 11.49 -6.14
CA ALA A 67 13.45 11.00 -7.11
C ALA A 67 12.78 10.16 -8.21
N ALA A 68 11.82 9.30 -7.85
CA ALA A 68 11.08 8.49 -8.80
C ALA A 68 9.68 8.15 -8.30
N VAL A 69 8.78 7.95 -9.25
CA VAL A 69 7.43 7.48 -9.00
C VAL A 69 7.12 6.39 -10.00
N GLU A 70 6.44 5.36 -9.54
CA GLU A 70 5.90 4.31 -10.39
C GLU A 70 4.50 3.94 -9.93
N CYS A 71 3.65 3.57 -10.88
CA CYS A 71 2.35 2.98 -10.60
C CYS A 71 2.09 1.82 -11.53
N THR A 72 1.61 0.69 -11.01
CA THR A 72 1.27 -0.49 -11.82
C THR A 72 -0.02 -0.34 -12.63
N CYS A 73 -0.64 0.84 -12.63
CA CYS A 73 -1.86 1.07 -13.40
C CYS A 73 -1.56 1.24 -14.89
N PRO A 74 -2.46 0.80 -15.78
CA PRO A 74 -2.23 0.80 -17.23
C PRO A 74 -2.16 2.21 -17.84
N TYR A 75 -2.53 3.24 -17.08
CA TYR A 75 -2.50 4.64 -17.52
C TYR A 75 -1.24 5.39 -17.06
N TYR A 76 -0.27 4.69 -16.48
CA TYR A 76 0.99 5.30 -16.07
C TYR A 76 1.93 5.41 -17.27
N GLU A 77 1.88 6.55 -17.95
CA GLU A 77 2.69 6.87 -19.14
C GLU A 77 3.52 8.14 -18.92
N GLY A 78 4.27 8.20 -17.81
CA GLY A 78 5.18 9.31 -17.51
C GLY A 78 4.53 10.58 -16.92
N SER A 79 3.22 10.58 -16.68
CA SER A 79 2.55 11.57 -15.82
C SER A 79 2.01 10.93 -14.55
N TRP A 80 1.93 11.69 -13.46
CA TRP A 80 1.46 11.12 -12.20
C TRP A 80 -0.04 10.86 -12.27
N CYS A 81 -0.38 9.57 -12.23
CA CYS A 81 -1.76 9.14 -12.32
C CYS A 81 -2.53 9.46 -11.04
N LYS A 82 -3.86 9.33 -11.08
CA LYS A 82 -4.73 9.53 -9.91
C LYS A 82 -4.34 8.70 -8.68
N HIS A 83 -3.78 7.51 -8.85
CA HIS A 83 -3.37 6.66 -7.73
C HIS A 83 -2.12 7.21 -7.02
N VAL A 84 -1.16 7.75 -7.79
CA VAL A 84 0.01 8.47 -7.24
C VAL A 84 -0.47 9.68 -6.45
N VAL A 85 -1.36 10.48 -7.04
CA VAL A 85 -1.92 11.67 -6.38
C VAL A 85 -2.62 11.29 -5.07
N ALA A 86 -3.48 10.27 -5.10
CA ALA A 86 -4.16 9.81 -3.89
C ALA A 86 -3.18 9.35 -2.80
N THR A 87 -2.12 8.65 -3.19
CA THR A 87 -1.05 8.18 -2.29
C THR A 87 -0.31 9.35 -1.66
N VAL A 88 0.17 10.30 -2.46
CA VAL A 88 0.91 11.46 -1.96
C VAL A 88 0.03 12.30 -1.04
N LEU A 89 -1.24 12.54 -1.41
CA LEU A 89 -2.19 13.24 -0.54
C LEU A 89 -2.41 12.52 0.78
N LYS A 90 -2.53 11.18 0.76
CA LYS A 90 -2.67 10.37 1.97
C LYS A 90 -1.48 10.53 2.91
N VAL A 91 -0.26 10.58 2.37
CA VAL A 91 0.94 10.79 3.21
C VAL A 91 1.04 12.22 3.71
N LEU A 92 0.74 13.22 2.88
CA LEU A 92 0.75 14.62 3.31
C LEU A 92 -0.31 14.94 4.37
N ASP A 93 -1.36 14.13 4.48
CA ASP A 93 -2.42 14.24 5.47
C ASP A 93 -2.15 13.41 6.74
N SER A 94 -1.21 12.45 6.68
CA SER A 94 -0.88 11.56 7.79
C SER A 94 0.35 12.08 8.54
N ASP A 95 0.25 12.29 9.85
CA ASP A 95 1.41 12.70 10.67
C ASP A 95 2.52 11.64 10.70
N GLU A 96 2.17 10.36 10.47
CA GLU A 96 3.10 9.25 10.44
C GLU A 96 2.66 8.16 9.44
N VAL A 97 3.57 7.75 8.55
CA VAL A 97 3.36 6.57 7.70
C VAL A 97 3.91 5.35 8.42
N PRO A 98 3.11 4.29 8.64
CA PRO A 98 3.59 3.06 9.25
C PRO A 98 4.79 2.50 8.49
N LYS A 99 5.89 2.20 9.20
CA LYS A 99 7.00 1.42 8.66
C LYS A 99 6.70 -0.04 8.92
N SER A 100 6.67 -0.85 7.86
CA SER A 100 6.58 -2.30 8.02
C SER A 100 7.94 -2.79 8.54
N ASP A 101 7.96 -3.44 9.70
CA ASP A 101 9.16 -4.01 10.30
C ASP A 101 8.98 -5.53 10.53
N PRO A 102 9.20 -6.36 9.50
CA PRO A 102 9.09 -7.81 9.63
C PRO A 102 10.09 -8.40 10.64
N ALA A 103 11.25 -7.76 10.83
CA ALA A 103 12.25 -8.23 11.78
C ALA A 103 11.76 -8.05 13.22
N ALA A 104 11.18 -6.89 13.54
CA ALA A 104 10.55 -6.68 14.86
C ALA A 104 9.42 -7.68 15.13
N VAL A 105 8.63 -8.03 14.11
CA VAL A 105 7.60 -9.08 14.26
C VAL A 105 8.26 -10.44 14.51
N ALA A 106 9.31 -10.81 13.76
CA ALA A 106 10.02 -12.07 13.99
C ALA A 106 10.61 -12.16 15.40
N ASP A 107 11.20 -11.07 15.91
CA ASP A 107 11.75 -10.98 17.27
C ASP A 107 10.68 -11.17 18.35
N LEU A 108 9.48 -10.57 18.18
CA LEU A 108 8.36 -10.75 19.12
C LEU A 108 7.84 -12.19 19.17
N LEU A 109 7.97 -12.92 18.06
CA LEU A 109 7.45 -14.29 17.92
C LEU A 109 8.50 -15.36 18.23
N ALA A 110 9.77 -14.98 18.45
CA ALA A 110 10.91 -15.90 18.49
C ALA A 110 10.79 -17.01 19.55
N ASP A 111 10.22 -16.68 20.71
CA ASP A 111 10.07 -17.59 21.85
C ASP A 111 8.66 -18.20 21.96
N MET A 112 7.80 -18.01 20.95
CA MET A 112 6.42 -18.49 20.96
C MET A 112 6.28 -19.85 20.28
N ASP A 113 5.55 -20.77 20.92
CA ASP A 113 5.19 -22.06 20.31
C ASP A 113 3.97 -21.93 19.36
N ARG A 114 3.64 -23.02 18.65
CA ARG A 114 2.55 -23.06 17.66
C ARG A 114 1.19 -22.68 18.25
N ASP A 115 0.90 -23.10 19.48
CA ASP A 115 -0.40 -22.87 20.10
C ASP A 115 -0.52 -21.41 20.51
N GLN A 116 0.56 -20.86 21.10
CA GLN A 116 0.67 -19.44 21.42
C GLN A 116 0.55 -18.54 20.19
N LEU A 117 1.18 -18.92 19.06
CA LEU A 117 1.05 -18.20 17.79
C LEU A 117 -0.39 -18.22 17.26
N SER A 118 -1.05 -19.38 17.31
CA SER A 118 -2.46 -19.51 16.89
C SER A 118 -3.37 -18.62 17.74
N THR A 119 -3.21 -18.66 19.07
CA THR A 119 -3.99 -17.81 19.99
C THR A 119 -3.73 -16.32 19.76
N LEU A 120 -2.49 -15.91 19.46
CA LEU A 120 -2.20 -14.51 19.15
C LEU A 120 -2.95 -14.05 17.88
N ILE A 121 -2.96 -14.87 16.83
CA ILE A 121 -3.67 -14.56 15.59
C ILE A 121 -5.18 -14.44 15.84
N GLU A 122 -5.78 -15.39 16.57
CA GLU A 122 -7.20 -15.34 16.94
C GLU A 122 -7.54 -14.05 17.68
N ARG A 123 -6.74 -13.67 18.69
CA ARG A 123 -6.93 -12.43 19.44
C ARG A 123 -6.80 -11.18 18.58
N LEU A 124 -5.87 -11.15 17.62
CA LEU A 124 -5.75 -10.03 16.69
C LEU A 124 -7.01 -9.88 15.83
N VAL A 125 -7.60 -10.99 15.37
CA VAL A 125 -8.86 -10.97 14.61
C VAL A 125 -10.04 -10.52 15.47
N GLU A 126 -10.11 -10.95 16.74
CA GLU A 126 -11.14 -10.46 17.68
C GLU A 126 -11.11 -8.93 17.82
N HIS A 127 -9.91 -8.34 17.89
CA HIS A 127 -9.74 -6.89 18.04
C HIS A 127 -9.86 -6.14 16.71
N ALA A 128 -9.59 -6.80 15.59
CA ALA A 128 -9.68 -6.23 14.25
C ALA A 128 -10.25 -7.25 13.25
N PRO A 129 -11.59 -7.41 13.19
CA PRO A 129 -12.24 -8.44 12.36
C PRO A 129 -11.87 -8.42 10.88
N ARG A 130 -11.50 -7.24 10.34
CA ARG A 130 -10.98 -7.07 8.97
C ARG A 130 -9.72 -7.88 8.65
N LEU A 131 -8.97 -8.32 9.67
CA LEU A 131 -7.78 -9.14 9.48
C LEU A 131 -8.11 -10.56 9.01
N LEU A 132 -9.36 -11.03 9.19
CA LEU A 132 -9.79 -12.34 8.72
C LEU A 132 -9.57 -12.49 7.21
N ASP A 133 -10.10 -11.56 6.41
CA ASP A 133 -9.93 -11.57 4.96
C ASP A 133 -8.45 -11.50 4.55
N GLN A 134 -7.61 -10.84 5.36
CA GLN A 134 -6.17 -10.75 5.11
C GLN A 134 -5.45 -12.06 5.38
N ILE A 135 -5.80 -12.75 6.47
CA ILE A 135 -5.27 -14.08 6.80
C ILE A 135 -5.65 -15.08 5.71
N GLU A 136 -6.90 -15.06 5.23
CA GLU A 136 -7.35 -15.94 4.14
C GLU A 136 -6.52 -15.75 2.87
N ARG A 137 -6.29 -14.50 2.46
CA ARG A 137 -5.47 -14.19 1.28
C ARG A 137 -4.01 -14.63 1.43
N GLU A 138 -3.38 -14.36 2.57
CA GLU A 138 -1.98 -14.75 2.79
C GLU A 138 -1.84 -16.27 2.95
N ARG A 139 -2.83 -16.94 3.56
CA ARG A 139 -2.92 -18.40 3.61
C ARG A 139 -2.95 -18.99 2.20
N ALA A 140 -3.81 -18.48 1.31
CA ALA A 140 -3.90 -18.97 -0.08
C ALA A 140 -2.55 -18.85 -0.83
N ARG A 141 -1.83 -17.74 -0.62
CA ARG A 141 -0.48 -17.53 -1.20
C ARG A 141 0.56 -18.51 -0.66
N LEU A 142 0.54 -18.77 0.64
CA LEU A 142 1.53 -19.63 1.31
C LEU A 142 1.36 -21.11 0.94
N ILE A 143 0.12 -21.57 0.76
CA ILE A 143 -0.19 -22.98 0.50
C ILE A 143 -0.25 -23.28 -1.02
N GLY A 144 -0.13 -22.25 -1.88
CA GLY A 144 0.01 -22.42 -3.32
C GLY A 144 -1.25 -22.91 -4.00
N GLU A 145 -2.41 -22.31 -3.72
CA GLU A 145 -3.55 -22.41 -4.65
C GLU A 145 -3.27 -21.51 -5.86
N SER A 146 -2.42 -22.01 -6.76
CA SER A 146 -2.48 -21.64 -8.18
C SER A 146 -3.85 -22.05 -8.69
N ASP A 147 -4.61 -21.06 -9.16
CA ASP A 147 -5.92 -21.16 -9.80
C ASP A 147 -6.07 -22.46 -10.62
N PRO A 148 -7.02 -23.36 -10.31
CA PRO A 148 -7.37 -24.45 -11.20
C PRO A 148 -8.27 -23.90 -12.32
N SER A 149 -7.71 -23.02 -13.16
CA SER A 149 -8.32 -22.60 -14.41
C SER A 149 -7.36 -22.86 -15.57
N ASP A 150 -6.96 -24.11 -15.74
CA ASP A 150 -6.65 -24.60 -17.08
C ASP A 150 -7.21 -26.00 -17.25
N GLY A 151 -8.41 -26.02 -17.81
CA GLY A 151 -9.25 -27.18 -18.02
C GLY A 151 -10.32 -26.85 -19.04
N THR A 152 -9.90 -26.76 -20.31
CA THR A 152 -10.63 -27.02 -21.58
C THR A 152 -9.89 -26.25 -22.68
N ALA A 153 -9.36 -26.86 -23.75
CA ALA A 153 -9.78 -28.04 -24.50
C ALA A 153 -8.58 -28.81 -25.09
#